data_AF-A0A496UHC3-F1
#
_entry.id   AF-A0A496UHC3-F1
#
_cell.length_a   1.000
_cell.length_b   1.000
_cell.length_c   1.000
_cell.angle_alpha   90.00
_cell.angle_beta   90.00
_cell.angle_gamma   90.00
#
_symmetry.space_group_name_H-M   'P 1'
#
loop_
_entity.id
_entity.type
_entity.pdbx_description
1 polymer ?
#
loop_
_entity_poly.entity_id
_entity_poly.type
_entity_poly.pdbx_seq_one_letter_code
_entity_poly.pdbx_strand_id
1 'polypeptide(L)'
;MRFIVLHATGNQPAQRLTDKGDEMGKKLELYPGENILVDTKRSTLQGKKVKFPVYSRCVLTDQRFVYFDLGKMAPFHMQLGILIMLLVKGNPVSFPLEGLRACRGKYARNKKLLELKAIDGSVVLLNSFEKSLEWFRDSLLSNGIGLSQAGEEEWQVTP
;
A
#
# COMPACT_ATOMS: atom_id res chain seq x y z
N MET A 1 47.08 12.79 -31.86
CA MET A 1 45.70 12.88 -32.43
C MET A 1 44.75 12.18 -31.49
N ARG A 2 43.81 12.93 -30.90
CA ARG A 2 42.74 12.43 -30.04
C ARG A 2 41.57 12.01 -30.92
N PHE A 3 41.09 10.79 -30.77
CA PHE A 3 39.77 10.39 -31.26
C PHE A 3 38.94 9.99 -30.05
N ILE A 4 37.95 10.84 -29.75
CA ILE A 4 36.85 10.56 -28.83
C ILE A 4 35.76 9.94 -29.71
N VAL A 5 35.35 8.72 -29.39
CA VAL A 5 34.11 8.14 -29.92
C VAL A 5 33.22 7.87 -28.71
N LEU A 6 32.17 8.69 -28.61
CA LEU A 6 31.04 8.50 -27.70
C LEU A 6 29.94 7.69 -28.41
N HIS A 7 29.10 7.07 -27.59
CA HIS A 7 27.88 6.30 -27.88
C HIS A 7 28.01 4.79 -28.09
N ALA A 8 27.59 4.05 -27.06
CA ALA A 8 26.48 3.10 -27.19
C ALA A 8 25.77 2.94 -25.83
N THR A 9 24.62 3.57 -25.69
CA THR A 9 23.65 3.34 -24.61
C THR A 9 23.08 1.92 -24.74
N GLY A 10 23.60 1.01 -23.90
CA GLY A 10 23.09 -0.36 -23.75
C GLY A 10 21.80 -0.39 -22.94
N ASN A 11 20.69 -0.29 -23.67
CA ASN A 11 19.32 -0.56 -23.21
C ASN A 11 19.21 -2.03 -22.76
N GLN A 12 19.22 -2.31 -21.46
CA GLN A 12 18.84 -3.63 -20.94
C GLN A 12 17.34 -3.63 -20.63
N PRO A 13 16.53 -4.48 -21.30
CA PRO A 13 15.11 -4.53 -21.04
C PRO A 13 14.85 -5.15 -19.66
N ALA A 14 14.02 -4.48 -18.87
CA ALA A 14 13.39 -5.04 -17.68
C ALA A 14 12.82 -6.42 -18.01
N GLN A 15 13.23 -7.43 -17.23
CA GLN A 15 12.80 -8.82 -17.42
C GLN A 15 11.27 -8.90 -17.39
N ARG A 16 10.70 -9.18 -18.56
CA ARG A 16 9.27 -9.31 -18.82
C ARG A 16 8.85 -10.73 -18.48
N LEU A 17 8.47 -10.97 -17.23
CA LEU A 17 7.67 -12.16 -16.86
C LEU A 17 6.23 -11.90 -17.32
N THR A 18 5.91 -12.34 -18.54
CA THR A 18 4.54 -12.37 -19.06
C THR A 18 3.79 -13.55 -18.47
N ASP A 19 2.91 -13.28 -17.52
CA ASP A 19 1.84 -14.18 -17.14
C ASP A 19 0.62 -13.86 -18.02
N LYS A 20 0.22 -14.80 -18.87
CA LYS A 20 -0.96 -14.69 -19.73
C LYS A 20 -2.16 -15.24 -18.95
N GLY A 21 -3.06 -14.36 -18.50
CA GLY A 21 -4.37 -14.78 -17.98
C GLY A 21 -5.02 -13.78 -17.01
N ASP A 22 -6.10 -13.15 -17.48
CA ASP A 22 -7.18 -12.44 -16.78
C ASP A 22 -6.92 -11.15 -15.95
N GLU A 23 -7.65 -10.11 -16.39
CA GLU A 23 -7.58 -8.68 -16.06
C GLU A 23 -8.40 -8.28 -14.81
N MET A 24 -8.07 -8.76 -13.61
CA MET A 24 -8.74 -8.26 -12.39
C MET A 24 -7.77 -7.74 -11.32
N GLY A 25 -6.79 -6.97 -11.77
CA GLY A 25 -5.93 -6.13 -10.94
C GLY A 25 -4.61 -5.79 -11.63
N LYS A 26 -4.12 -4.54 -11.48
CA LYS A 26 -2.79 -4.18 -12.01
C LYS A 26 -1.69 -4.75 -11.11
N LYS A 27 -0.56 -5.15 -11.72
CA LYS A 27 0.66 -5.53 -11.00
C LYS A 27 1.24 -4.31 -10.28
N LEU A 28 1.86 -4.51 -9.12
CA LEU A 28 2.67 -3.46 -8.49
C LEU A 28 3.90 -3.20 -9.37
N GLU A 29 4.03 -1.96 -9.84
CA GLU A 29 5.21 -1.46 -10.53
C GLU A 29 5.95 -0.53 -9.57
N LEU A 30 7.20 -0.87 -9.25
CA LEU A 30 8.07 -0.06 -8.41
C LEU A 30 8.75 1.04 -9.24
N TYR A 31 8.95 2.21 -8.64
CA TYR A 31 9.80 3.24 -9.23
C TYR A 31 11.27 2.79 -9.23
N PRO A 32 12.11 3.28 -10.17
CA PRO A 32 13.53 2.99 -10.15
C PRO A 32 14.16 3.38 -8.80
N GLY A 33 14.80 2.42 -8.14
CA GLY A 33 15.43 2.62 -6.83
C GLY A 33 14.49 2.57 -5.62
N GLU A 34 13.19 2.35 -5.81
CA GLU A 34 12.23 2.14 -4.72
C GLU A 34 12.41 0.74 -4.12
N ASN A 35 12.51 0.66 -2.79
CA ASN A 35 12.71 -0.59 -2.06
C ASN A 35 11.46 -0.96 -1.26
N ILE A 36 11.07 -2.24 -1.33
CA ILE A 36 10.00 -2.77 -0.49
C ILE A 36 10.56 -2.96 0.92
N LEU A 37 9.96 -2.28 1.89
CA LEU A 37 10.25 -2.46 3.31
C LEU A 37 9.45 -3.64 3.87
N VAL A 38 8.17 -3.71 3.51
CA VAL A 38 7.25 -4.77 3.95
C VAL A 38 6.25 -5.08 2.86
N ASP A 39 5.97 -6.37 2.64
CA ASP A 39 4.86 -6.86 1.83
C ASP A 39 4.03 -7.84 2.67
N THR A 40 2.81 -7.46 2.98
CA THR A 40 1.95 -8.22 3.88
C THR A 40 0.49 -8.18 3.42
N LYS A 41 -0.37 -8.95 4.08
CA LYS A 41 -1.81 -8.83 3.91
C LYS A 41 -2.43 -8.31 5.19
N ARG A 42 -3.26 -7.27 5.07
CA ARG A 42 -3.98 -6.69 6.21
C ARG A 42 -5.47 -6.56 5.92
N SER A 43 -6.22 -6.58 7.00
CA SER A 43 -7.66 -6.29 6.99
C SER A 43 -7.87 -4.81 6.75
N THR A 44 -8.32 -4.47 5.54
CA THR A 44 -8.61 -3.11 5.10
C THR A 44 -10.13 -2.88 5.05
N LEU A 45 -10.51 -1.62 5.22
CA LEU A 45 -11.86 -1.13 5.11
C LEU A 45 -12.08 -0.75 3.63
N GLN A 46 -12.63 -1.68 2.83
CA GLN A 46 -12.91 -1.46 1.41
C GLN A 46 -14.41 -1.51 1.11
N GLY A 47 -14.87 -0.63 0.22
CA GLY A 47 -16.26 -0.54 -0.22
C GLY A 47 -17.13 0.37 0.64
N LYS A 48 -18.11 1.03 0.00
CA LYS A 48 -18.99 2.03 0.63
C LYS A 48 -20.14 1.42 1.47
N LYS A 49 -20.33 0.10 1.43
CA LYS A 49 -21.49 -0.59 2.03
C LYS A 49 -21.07 -1.78 2.91
N VAL A 50 -20.71 -1.47 4.16
CA VAL A 50 -20.86 -2.29 5.39
C VAL A 50 -20.14 -3.66 5.50
N LYS A 51 -19.75 -4.35 4.42
CA LYS A 51 -19.08 -5.65 4.53
C LYS A 51 -17.57 -5.50 4.78
N PHE A 52 -17.24 -5.51 6.08
CA PHE A 52 -15.90 -5.34 6.65
C PHE A 52 -15.44 -6.54 7.47
N PRO A 53 -14.12 -6.78 7.63
CA PRO A 53 -12.99 -6.24 6.87
C PRO A 53 -12.59 -7.13 5.67
N VAL A 54 -11.91 -6.55 4.68
CA VAL A 54 -11.43 -7.28 3.49
C VAL A 54 -9.92 -7.46 3.58
N TYR A 55 -9.46 -8.71 3.41
CA TYR A 55 -8.05 -9.04 3.50
C TYR A 55 -7.34 -8.69 2.19
N SER A 56 -6.54 -7.63 2.23
CA SER A 56 -5.93 -7.02 1.04
C SER A 56 -4.43 -6.97 1.19
N ARG A 57 -3.70 -7.11 0.07
CA ARG A 57 -2.24 -6.92 0.07
C ARG A 57 -1.93 -5.45 0.35
N CYS A 58 -0.99 -5.23 1.26
CA CYS A 58 -0.45 -3.93 1.63
C CYS A 58 1.07 -4.01 1.53
N VAL A 59 1.65 -3.09 0.79
CA VAL A 59 3.09 -2.96 0.58
C VAL A 59 3.51 -1.62 1.11
N LEU A 60 4.51 -1.62 1.99
CA LEU A 60 5.19 -0.42 2.44
C LEU A 60 6.54 -0.37 1.74
N THR A 61 6.82 0.72 1.05
CA THR A 61 8.13 1.00 0.45
C THR A 61 8.79 2.16 1.18
N ASP A 62 10.05 2.45 0.82
CA ASP A 62 10.77 3.64 1.29
C ASP A 62 10.18 4.96 0.76
N GLN A 63 9.24 4.90 -0.18
CA GLN A 63 8.64 6.10 -0.81
C GLN A 63 7.12 6.20 -0.65
N ARG A 64 6.41 5.08 -0.49
CA ARG A 64 4.94 5.06 -0.46
C ARG A 64 4.38 3.86 0.29
N PHE A 65 3.18 4.05 0.79
CA PHE A 65 2.30 2.97 1.17
C PHE A 65 1.38 2.61 -0.01
N VAL A 66 1.31 1.33 -0.36
CA VAL A 66 0.45 0.83 -1.43
C VAL A 66 -0.49 -0.22 -0.85
N TYR A 67 -1.79 -0.09 -1.09
CA TYR A 67 -2.73 -1.17 -0.83
C TYR A 67 -3.47 -1.57 -2.10
N PHE A 68 -3.87 -2.83 -2.19
CA PHE A 68 -4.60 -3.34 -3.33
C PHE A 68 -6.11 -3.25 -3.08
N ASP A 69 -6.78 -2.33 -3.78
CA ASP A 69 -8.22 -2.12 -3.71
C ASP A 69 -8.96 -3.13 -4.60
N LEU A 70 -9.78 -3.97 -3.97
CA LEU A 70 -10.61 -4.97 -4.65
C LEU A 70 -11.91 -4.34 -5.22
N GLY A 71 -12.20 -3.08 -4.91
CA GLY A 71 -13.31 -2.33 -5.48
C GLY A 71 -14.67 -3.04 -5.29
N LYS A 72 -15.39 -3.27 -6.40
CA LYS A 72 -16.69 -3.98 -6.38
C LYS A 72 -16.58 -5.46 -5.97
N MET A 73 -15.39 -6.04 -6.04
CA MET A 73 -15.13 -7.45 -5.68
C MET A 73 -14.87 -7.64 -4.18
N ALA A 74 -14.65 -6.56 -3.43
CA ALA A 74 -14.34 -6.61 -2.00
C ALA A 74 -15.38 -7.41 -1.16
N PRO A 75 -16.71 -7.30 -1.39
CA PRO A 75 -17.73 -8.08 -0.67
C PRO A 75 -17.71 -9.58 -0.98
N PHE A 76 -17.21 -9.96 -2.16
CA PHE A 76 -17.21 -11.34 -2.66
C PHE A 76 -15.96 -12.10 -2.21
N HIS A 77 -14.87 -11.37 -1.97
CA HIS A 77 -13.57 -11.91 -1.57
C HIS A 77 -13.64 -12.73 -0.27
N MET A 78 -14.53 -12.41 0.66
CA MET A 78 -14.73 -13.16 1.91
C MET A 78 -15.72 -14.32 1.78
N GLN A 79 -16.68 -14.24 0.85
CA GLN A 79 -17.83 -15.17 0.79
C GLN A 79 -17.66 -16.31 -0.20
N LEU A 80 -16.84 -16.15 -1.24
CA LEU A 80 -16.78 -17.07 -2.38
C LEU A 80 -15.51 -17.95 -2.43
N GLY A 81 -14.71 -17.96 -1.36
CA GLY A 81 -13.61 -18.91 -1.17
C GLY A 81 -12.32 -18.64 -1.96
N ILE A 82 -11.34 -19.53 -1.79
CA ILE A 82 -9.95 -19.41 -2.28
C ILE A 82 -9.86 -19.13 -3.79
N LEU A 83 -10.80 -19.64 -4.59
CA LEU A 83 -10.78 -19.47 -6.05
C LEU A 83 -10.86 -18.00 -6.48
N ILE A 84 -11.75 -17.20 -5.87
CA ILE A 84 -11.86 -15.77 -6.20
C ILE A 84 -10.65 -14.99 -5.70
N MET A 85 -10.07 -15.42 -4.57
CA MET A 85 -8.83 -14.87 -4.02
C MET A 85 -7.64 -14.99 -5.00
N LEU A 86 -7.65 -16.01 -5.87
CA LEU A 86 -6.62 -16.20 -6.90
C LEU A 86 -6.87 -15.32 -8.14
N LEU A 87 -8.14 -15.09 -8.48
CA LEU A 87 -8.56 -14.36 -9.68
C LEU A 87 -8.58 -12.84 -9.50
N VAL A 88 -8.89 -12.34 -8.30
CA VAL A 88 -9.03 -10.91 -8.03
C VAL A 88 -7.81 -10.42 -7.26
N LYS A 89 -6.93 -9.67 -7.94
CA LYS A 89 -5.68 -9.14 -7.36
C LYS A 89 -5.81 -7.70 -6.85
N GLY A 90 -6.90 -7.01 -7.18
CA GLY A 90 -7.15 -5.63 -6.79
C GLY A 90 -6.26 -4.63 -7.53
N ASN A 91 -6.64 -3.36 -7.51
CA ASN A 91 -5.86 -2.30 -8.11
C ASN A 91 -4.94 -1.65 -7.06
N PRO A 92 -3.65 -1.44 -7.36
CA PRO A 92 -2.75 -0.77 -6.43
C PRO A 92 -3.16 0.70 -6.30
N VAL A 93 -3.37 1.14 -5.07
CA VAL A 93 -3.59 2.54 -4.69
C VAL A 93 -2.39 2.98 -3.87
N SER A 94 -1.69 4.01 -4.35
CA SER A 94 -0.43 4.49 -3.77
C SER A 94 -0.64 5.77 -2.97
N PHE A 95 0.00 5.83 -1.80
CA PHE A 95 -0.01 6.94 -0.87
C PHE A 95 1.46 7.32 -0.64
N PRO A 96 1.92 8.50 -1.09
CA PRO A 96 3.27 8.96 -0.77
C PRO A 96 3.53 8.90 0.73
N LEU A 97 4.71 8.44 1.15
CA LEU A 97 5.09 8.45 2.56
C LEU A 97 5.33 9.86 3.08
N GLU A 98 5.85 10.74 2.23
CA GLU A 98 6.05 12.13 2.58
C GLU A 98 4.74 12.76 3.06
N GLY A 99 4.74 13.24 4.30
CA GLY A 99 3.59 13.83 4.98
C GLY A 99 2.39 12.90 5.16
N LEU A 100 2.58 11.57 5.02
CA LEU A 100 1.56 10.59 5.35
C LEU A 100 1.25 10.66 6.85
N ARG A 101 -0.03 10.75 7.17
CA ARG A 101 -0.50 10.83 8.56
C ARG A 101 -1.17 9.53 8.95
N ALA A 102 -0.86 9.06 10.14
CA ALA A 102 -1.49 7.92 10.78
C ALA A 102 -2.31 8.44 11.97
N CYS A 103 -3.62 8.20 12.00
CA CYS A 103 -4.47 8.67 13.09
C CYS A 103 -5.63 7.72 13.40
N ARG A 104 -6.37 8.02 14.47
CA ARG A 104 -7.54 7.23 14.85
C ARG A 104 -8.66 7.39 13.82
N GLY A 105 -8.91 6.33 13.06
CA GLY A 105 -9.97 6.28 12.05
C GLY A 105 -11.34 5.97 12.63
N LYS A 106 -12.37 6.52 11.99
CA LYS A 106 -13.78 6.24 12.32
C LYS A 106 -14.54 5.82 11.08
N TYR A 107 -15.19 4.67 11.15
CA TYR A 107 -16.14 4.24 10.13
C TYR A 107 -17.44 3.73 10.78
N ALA A 108 -18.56 4.38 10.46
CA ALA A 108 -19.85 4.15 11.11
C ALA A 108 -19.71 4.22 12.65
N ARG A 109 -19.96 3.10 13.35
CA ARG A 109 -19.80 2.98 14.81
C ARG A 109 -18.42 2.42 15.23
N ASN A 110 -17.60 1.98 14.28
CA ASN A 110 -16.27 1.43 14.57
C ASN A 110 -15.23 2.57 14.68
N LYS A 111 -14.61 2.68 15.86
CA LYS A 111 -13.50 3.61 16.14
C LYS A 111 -12.16 2.90 16.33
N LYS A 112 -12.08 1.58 16.10
CA LYS A 112 -10.87 0.78 16.31
C LYS A 112 -10.03 0.65 15.03
N LEU A 113 -10.02 1.70 14.21
CA LEU A 113 -9.38 1.69 12.90
C LEU A 113 -8.16 2.60 12.92
N LEU A 114 -7.10 2.21 12.22
CA LEU A 114 -6.04 3.12 11.83
C LEU A 114 -6.41 3.77 10.51
N GLU A 115 -6.42 5.09 10.48
CA GLU A 115 -6.54 5.89 9.26
C GLU A 115 -5.15 6.29 8.79
N LEU A 116 -4.79 5.92 7.56
CA LEU A 116 -3.66 6.50 6.86
C LEU A 116 -4.18 7.52 5.86
N LYS A 117 -3.79 8.78 6.03
CA LYS A 117 -4.25 9.91 5.26
C LYS A 117 -3.09 10.58 4.54
N ALA A 118 -3.13 10.55 3.21
CA ALA A 118 -2.15 11.25 2.37
C ALA A 118 -2.44 12.76 2.31
N ILE A 119 -1.45 13.51 1.83
CA ILE A 119 -1.51 14.98 1.68
C ILE A 119 -2.65 15.41 0.74
N ASP A 120 -2.92 14.63 -0.29
CA ASP A 120 -4.00 14.86 -1.28
C ASP A 120 -5.42 14.63 -0.70
N GLY A 121 -5.51 14.20 0.56
CA GLY A 121 -6.77 13.89 1.24
C GLY A 121 -7.27 12.46 1.01
N SER A 122 -6.56 11.65 0.23
CA SER A 122 -6.84 10.22 0.08
C SER A 122 -6.66 9.50 1.41
N VAL A 123 -7.54 8.54 1.69
CA VAL A 123 -7.59 7.82 2.96
C VAL A 123 -7.71 6.32 2.74
N VAL A 124 -6.98 5.56 3.54
CA VAL A 124 -7.18 4.12 3.73
C VAL A 124 -7.34 3.81 5.21
N LEU A 125 -8.27 2.90 5.50
CA LEU A 125 -8.56 2.48 6.86
C LEU A 125 -8.10 1.02 7.05
N LEU A 126 -7.25 0.79 8.05
CA LEU A 126 -6.80 -0.52 8.47
C LEU A 126 -7.53 -0.92 9.76
N ASN A 127 -7.90 -2.20 9.88
CA ASN A 127 -8.51 -2.70 11.10
C ASN A 127 -7.51 -2.75 12.26
N SER A 128 -8.00 -2.77 13.50
CA SER A 128 -7.21 -2.87 14.72
C SER A 128 -6.16 -1.75 14.83
N PHE A 129 -6.60 -0.57 15.26
CA PHE A 129 -5.75 0.62 15.38
C PHE A 129 -4.39 0.33 16.00
N GLU A 130 -4.35 -0.27 17.20
CA GLU A 130 -3.14 -0.47 17.97
C GLU A 130 -2.15 -1.37 17.22
N LYS A 131 -2.62 -2.52 16.74
CA LYS A 131 -1.81 -3.49 15.98
C LYS A 131 -1.37 -2.97 14.61
N SER A 132 -2.15 -2.07 14.01
CA SER A 132 -1.80 -1.48 12.71
C SER A 132 -0.85 -0.31 12.88
N LEU A 133 -0.99 0.48 13.96
CA LEU A 133 -0.09 1.57 14.28
C LEU A 133 1.29 1.03 14.69
N GLU A 134 1.33 0.04 15.58
CA GLU A 134 2.56 -0.63 16.00
C GLU A 134 3.30 -1.20 14.79
N TRP A 135 2.60 -2.00 13.96
CA TRP A 135 3.18 -2.51 12.72
C TRP A 135 3.73 -1.42 11.80
N PHE A 136 2.96 -0.35 11.57
CA PHE A 136 3.37 0.72 10.67
C PHE A 136 4.61 1.44 11.22
N ARG A 137 4.59 1.77 12.52
CA ARG A 137 5.70 2.40 13.23
C ARG A 137 6.96 1.53 13.20
N ASP A 138 6.85 0.25 13.52
CA ASP A 138 8.01 -0.66 13.57
C ASP A 138 8.61 -0.87 12.18
N SER A 139 7.76 -0.96 11.16
CA SER A 139 8.20 -1.10 9.77
C SER A 139 8.94 0.14 9.28
N LEU A 140 8.55 1.34 9.71
CA LEU A 140 9.26 2.58 9.38
C LEU A 140 10.57 2.71 10.17
N LEU A 141 10.51 2.52 11.49
CA LEU A 141 11.67 2.67 12.38
C LEU A 141 12.80 1.69 12.07
N SER A 142 12.47 0.43 11.76
CA SER A 142 13.47 -0.58 11.37
C SER A 142 14.21 -0.24 10.08
N ASN A 143 13.67 0.68 9.27
CA ASN A 143 14.25 1.15 8.03
C ASN A 143 14.74 2.62 8.11
N GLY A 144 14.84 3.17 9.33
CA GLY A 144 15.36 4.51 9.56
C GLY A 144 14.41 5.65 9.18
N ILE A 145 13.14 5.37 8.91
CA ILE A 145 12.14 6.38 8.58
C ILE A 145 11.44 6.85 9.86
N GLY A 146 11.40 8.16 10.06
CA GLY A 146 10.82 8.77 11.26
C GLY A 146 9.30 8.77 11.25
N LEU A 147 8.70 8.54 12.42
CA LEU A 147 7.28 8.72 12.67
C LEU A 147 7.11 9.54 13.96
N SER A 148 6.81 10.82 13.80
CA SER A 148 6.66 11.76 14.92
C SER A 148 5.21 11.88 15.35
N GLN A 149 4.98 12.05 16.66
CA GLN A 149 3.64 12.34 17.17
C GLN A 149 3.29 13.81 16.88
N ALA A 150 2.19 14.04 16.15
CA ALA A 150 1.70 15.36 15.74
C ALA A 150 0.44 15.78 16.53
N GLY A 151 -0.18 14.86 17.29
CA GLY A 151 -1.35 15.11 18.14
C GLY A 151 -1.62 13.96 19.12
N GLU A 152 -2.75 14.01 19.83
CA GLU A 152 -3.09 13.03 20.86
C GLU A 152 -3.17 11.59 20.31
N GLU A 153 -3.75 11.41 19.13
CA GLU A 153 -3.79 10.14 18.39
C GLU A 153 -3.46 10.35 16.91
N GLU A 154 -2.49 11.22 16.63
CA GLU A 154 -2.04 11.55 15.28
C GLU A 154 -0.52 11.51 15.22
N TRP A 155 -0.01 10.80 14.22
CA TRP A 155 1.41 10.70 13.89
C TRP A 155 1.61 11.09 12.44
N GLN A 156 2.78 11.65 12.14
CA GLN A 156 3.16 12.05 10.80
C GLN A 156 4.54 11.48 10.47
N VAL A 157 4.64 10.91 9.27
CA VAL A 157 5.93 10.47 8.71
C VAL A 157 6.78 11.71 8.47
N THR A 158 7.98 11.70 9.05
CA THR A 158 8.97 12.75 8.86
C THR A 158 10.05 12.27 7.89
N PRO A 159 10.57 13.16 7.04
CA PRO A 159 11.76 12.87 6.24
C PRO A 159 12.98 12.55 7.11
#